data_AF-A0A829CTY8-F1
#
_entry.id   AF-A0A829CTY8-F1
#
_cell.length_a   1.000
_cell.length_b   1.000
_cell.length_c   1.000
_cell.angle_alpha   90.00
_cell.angle_beta   90.00
_cell.angle_gamma   90.00
#
_symmetry.space_group_name_H-M   'P 1'
#
loop_
_entity.id
_entity.type
_entity.pdbx_description
1 polymer ?
#
loop_
_entity_poly.entity_id
_entity_poly.type
_entity_poly.pdbx_seq_one_letter_code
_entity_poly.pdbx_strand_id
1 'polypeptide(L)'
;MSFTPLKELSKDLNVNLSTIYKTSTNITKDIVRIVNEGNYKLLLIGAARSFFSDDILGGKIRTILNETNCNTGILFSSQLQDIKNIHILFGREKDLELLQIAKRLAANYNSRLSIVDLNGSTNQPQIKQSLKKEKVKILTPVDWKQFDLILCDLDIWENHSEFRVDELPQGGGLLLIRSTDGFIIEA
;
A
#
# COMPACT_ATOMS: atom_id res chain seq x y z
N MET A 1 19.75 14.08 17.02
CA MET A 1 18.46 14.71 16.66
C MET A 1 17.50 13.62 16.20
N SER A 2 16.18 13.78 16.36
CA SER A 2 15.19 12.69 16.28
C SER A 2 15.02 11.98 14.91
N PHE A 3 15.82 12.34 13.90
CA PHE A 3 15.80 11.74 12.56
C PHE A 3 17.16 11.21 12.09
N THR A 4 18.15 11.09 12.99
CA THR A 4 19.46 10.51 12.64
C THR A 4 19.34 9.13 11.97
N PRO A 5 18.52 8.18 12.47
CA PRO A 5 18.40 6.86 11.84
C PRO A 5 17.90 6.92 10.39
N LEU A 6 16.98 7.84 10.06
CA LEU A 6 16.50 8.00 8.68
C LEU A 6 17.57 8.55 7.75
N LYS A 7 18.43 9.46 8.25
CA LYS A 7 19.52 10.06 7.46
C LYS A 7 20.67 9.07 7.23
N GLU A 8 20.91 8.17 8.17
CA GLU A 8 21.89 7.09 8.01
C GLU A 8 21.37 6.08 7.00
N LEU A 9 20.13 5.59 7.19
CA LEU A 9 19.50 4.66 6.26
C LEU A 9 19.42 5.21 4.84
N SER A 10 19.12 6.50 4.66
CA SER A 10 19.09 7.09 3.32
C SER A 10 20.46 7.08 2.64
N LYS A 11 21.56 7.24 3.40
CA LYS A 11 22.92 7.14 2.87
C LYS A 11 23.25 5.70 2.50
N ASP A 12 22.91 4.75 3.37
CA ASP A 12 23.16 3.32 3.15
C ASP A 12 22.42 2.82 1.90
N LEU A 13 21.21 3.32 1.66
CA LEU A 13 20.40 3.00 0.48
C LEU A 13 20.71 3.88 -0.75
N ASN A 14 21.62 4.84 -0.64
CA ASN A 14 21.91 5.84 -1.68
C ASN A 14 20.65 6.58 -2.18
N VAL A 15 19.75 6.92 -1.25
CA VAL A 15 18.51 7.67 -1.50
C VAL A 15 18.69 9.11 -1.05
N ASN A 16 18.35 10.06 -1.92
CA ASN A 16 18.34 11.47 -1.55
C ASN A 16 17.18 11.76 -0.58
N LEU A 17 17.49 12.23 0.62
CA LEU A 17 16.50 12.55 1.66
C LEU A 17 16.48 14.05 1.92
N SER A 18 15.38 14.70 1.55
CA SER A 18 15.05 16.07 1.97
C SER A 18 14.03 16.04 3.11
N THR A 19 14.20 16.93 4.09
CA THR A 19 13.32 17.00 5.28
C THR A 19 12.76 18.40 5.42
N ILE A 20 11.45 18.53 5.63
CA ILE A 20 10.75 19.79 5.90
C ILE A 20 10.37 19.85 7.39
N TYR A 21 10.87 20.86 8.10
CA TYR A 21 10.49 21.13 9.49
C TYR A 21 9.66 22.40 9.55
N LYS A 22 8.43 22.32 10.06
CA LYS A 22 7.56 23.48 10.24
C LYS A 22 6.62 23.31 11.42
N THR A 23 6.28 24.42 12.07
CA THR A 23 5.09 24.51 12.93
C THR A 23 3.85 24.56 12.05
N SER A 24 2.82 23.83 12.45
CA SER A 24 1.57 23.74 11.70
C SER A 24 0.39 23.95 12.63
N THR A 25 -0.55 24.80 12.22
CA THR A 25 -1.87 24.96 12.85
C THR A 25 -2.91 24.05 12.21
N ASN A 26 -2.63 23.52 11.00
CA ASN A 26 -3.46 22.54 10.31
C ASN A 26 -2.59 21.61 9.45
N ILE A 27 -2.22 20.47 10.03
CA ILE A 27 -1.31 19.51 9.39
C ILE A 27 -1.89 18.91 8.11
N THR A 28 -3.21 18.70 8.05
CA THR A 28 -3.90 18.13 6.89
C THR A 28 -3.76 19.06 5.68
N LYS A 29 -4.10 20.35 5.85
CA LYS A 29 -3.96 21.36 4.79
C LYS A 29 -2.51 21.55 4.36
N ASP A 30 -1.59 21.51 5.32
CA ASP A 30 -0.17 21.62 5.02
C ASP A 30 0.34 20.45 4.16
N ILE A 31 -0.05 19.21 4.48
CA ILE A 31 0.28 18.03 3.68
C ILE A 31 -0.28 18.17 2.27
N VAL A 32 -1.57 18.48 2.13
CA VAL A 32 -2.24 18.64 0.84
C VAL A 32 -1.52 19.68 -0.02
N ARG A 33 -1.24 20.85 0.56
CA ARG A 33 -0.54 21.93 -0.14
C ARG A 33 0.86 21.51 -0.60
N ILE A 34 1.67 20.94 0.30
CA ILE A 34 3.03 20.49 -0.04
C ILE A 34 2.99 19.46 -1.16
N VAL A 35 2.08 18.49 -1.09
CA VAL A 35 1.96 17.43 -2.08
C VAL A 35 1.60 18.00 -3.46
N ASN A 36 0.60 18.88 -3.50
CA ASN A 36 0.11 19.46 -4.76
C ASN A 36 1.09 20.48 -5.36
N GLU A 37 1.83 21.25 -4.55
CA GLU A 37 2.85 22.19 -5.04
C GLU A 37 4.16 21.50 -5.44
N GLY A 38 4.46 20.33 -4.87
CA GLY A 38 5.74 19.65 -5.02
C GLY A 38 5.84 18.64 -6.17
N ASN A 39 4.78 18.45 -6.97
CA ASN A 39 4.74 17.49 -8.09
C ASN A 39 5.21 16.08 -7.70
N TYR A 40 4.84 15.61 -6.50
CA TYR A 40 5.23 14.28 -6.03
C TYR A 40 4.45 13.18 -6.77
N LYS A 41 5.13 12.09 -7.11
CA LYS A 41 4.49 10.91 -7.75
C LYS A 41 3.76 10.00 -6.76
N LEU A 42 4.22 9.98 -5.51
CA LEU A 42 3.73 9.07 -4.48
C LEU A 42 3.77 9.75 -3.11
N LEU A 43 2.63 9.76 -2.42
CA LEU A 43 2.51 10.09 -1.01
C LEU A 43 2.44 8.79 -0.19
N LEU A 44 3.28 8.65 0.84
CA LEU A 44 3.21 7.53 1.79
C LEU A 44 2.82 8.02 3.17
N ILE A 45 1.82 7.38 3.77
CA ILE A 45 1.27 7.71 5.09
C ILE A 45 1.31 6.47 5.96
N GLY A 46 1.92 6.58 7.14
CA GLY A 46 1.78 5.57 8.19
C GLY A 46 0.48 5.79 8.97
N ALA A 47 -0.34 4.76 9.09
CA ALA A 47 -1.56 4.77 9.88
C ALA A 47 -1.37 3.94 11.14
N ALA A 48 -1.49 4.59 12.30
CA ALA A 48 -1.43 3.97 13.62
C ALA A 48 -2.81 3.71 14.23
N ARG A 49 -3.89 4.19 13.59
CA ARG A 49 -5.26 3.97 14.08
C ARG A 49 -5.62 2.50 13.94
N SER A 50 -6.33 1.99 14.93
CA SER A 50 -6.81 0.62 14.89
C SER A 50 -7.95 0.47 13.88
N PHE A 51 -8.04 -0.71 13.29
CA PHE A 51 -9.16 -1.10 12.42
C PHE A 51 -10.52 -1.07 13.16
N PHE A 52 -10.53 -0.99 14.50
CA PHE A 52 -11.70 -0.93 15.39
C PHE A 52 -12.61 0.33 15.30
N SER A 53 -12.53 1.15 14.26
CA SER A 53 -13.41 2.32 14.11
C SER A 53 -14.11 2.32 12.75
N ASP A 54 -15.37 2.75 12.72
CA ASP A 54 -16.18 2.87 11.49
C ASP A 54 -15.52 3.71 10.37
N ASP A 55 -14.51 4.52 10.72
CA ASP A 55 -13.70 5.30 9.78
C ASP A 55 -12.21 4.95 9.91
N ILE A 56 -11.81 3.83 9.31
CA ILE A 56 -10.44 3.28 9.31
C ILE A 56 -9.42 4.26 8.70
N LEU A 57 -9.83 5.02 7.68
CA LEU A 57 -9.01 6.08 7.11
C LEU A 57 -9.00 7.29 8.07
N GLY A 58 -10.08 7.55 8.77
CA GLY A 58 -10.25 8.74 9.59
C GLY A 58 -10.43 9.98 8.69
N GLY A 59 -11.21 10.94 9.17
CA GLY A 59 -11.49 12.17 8.41
C GLY A 59 -10.23 12.87 7.85
N LYS A 60 -9.11 12.85 8.58
CA LYS A 60 -7.86 13.48 8.10
C LYS A 60 -7.24 12.75 6.90
N ILE A 61 -7.11 11.42 6.92
CA ILE A 61 -6.53 10.68 5.78
C ILE A 61 -7.50 10.76 4.60
N ARG A 62 -8.81 10.66 4.84
CA ARG A 62 -9.82 10.80 3.79
C ARG A 62 -9.73 12.17 3.11
N THR A 63 -9.59 13.26 3.88
CA THR A 63 -9.33 14.60 3.31
C THR A 63 -8.05 14.62 2.47
N ILE A 64 -6.94 14.05 2.96
CA ILE A 64 -5.67 14.00 2.22
C ILE A 64 -5.83 13.24 0.90
N LEU A 65 -6.50 12.08 0.91
CA LEU A 65 -6.78 11.35 -0.31
C LEU A 65 -7.59 12.21 -1.27
N ASN A 66 -8.73 12.74 -0.84
CA ASN A 66 -9.63 13.48 -1.73
C ASN A 66 -9.02 14.77 -2.31
N GLU A 67 -8.09 15.41 -1.60
CA GLU A 67 -7.54 16.71 -1.99
C GLU A 67 -6.12 16.63 -2.59
N THR A 68 -5.49 15.46 -2.66
CA THR A 68 -4.15 15.29 -3.27
C THR A 68 -4.20 14.65 -4.66
N ASN A 69 -3.38 15.18 -5.57
CA ASN A 69 -3.35 14.79 -6.98
C ASN A 69 -2.21 13.79 -7.32
N CYS A 70 -1.89 12.86 -6.41
CA CYS A 70 -0.83 11.86 -6.66
C CYS A 70 -1.21 10.48 -6.13
N ASN A 71 -0.52 9.43 -6.59
CA ASN A 71 -0.71 8.10 -6.03
C ASN A 71 -0.44 8.14 -4.52
N THR A 72 -1.22 7.40 -3.73
CA THR A 72 -1.08 7.41 -2.27
C THR A 72 -1.05 6.00 -1.72
N GLY A 73 -0.05 5.71 -0.89
CA GLY A 73 0.03 4.48 -0.10
C GLY A 73 -0.22 4.77 1.38
N ILE A 74 -1.08 3.97 2.00
CA ILE A 74 -1.37 4.02 3.43
C ILE A 74 -0.97 2.70 4.04
N LEU A 75 0.01 2.72 4.94
CA LEU A 75 0.51 1.54 5.61
C LEU A 75 -0.07 1.45 7.02
N PHE A 76 -0.83 0.40 7.26
CA PHE A 76 -1.23 -0.04 8.60
C PHE A 76 -0.27 -1.15 9.04
N SER A 77 0.63 -0.81 9.97
CA SER A 77 1.73 -1.69 10.39
C SER A 77 1.84 -1.84 11.91
N SER A 78 0.77 -1.55 12.66
CA SER A 78 0.79 -1.57 14.13
C SER A 78 1.16 -2.94 14.72
N GLN A 79 0.83 -4.02 14.01
CA GLN A 79 1.16 -5.39 14.40
C GLN A 79 2.17 -6.05 13.47
N LEU A 80 2.74 -5.30 12.51
CA LEU A 80 3.58 -5.88 11.46
C LEU A 80 4.91 -6.36 12.06
N GLN A 81 5.25 -7.62 11.79
CA GLN A 81 6.49 -8.24 12.23
C GLN A 81 7.31 -8.68 11.00
N ASP A 82 7.60 -9.98 10.88
CA ASP A 82 8.32 -10.54 9.74
C ASP A 82 7.42 -10.60 8.50
N ILE A 83 7.86 -9.98 7.41
CA ILE A 83 7.16 -10.05 6.12
C ILE A 83 7.68 -11.28 5.36
N LYS A 84 7.10 -12.46 5.60
CA LYS A 84 7.47 -13.70 4.87
C LYS A 84 6.60 -13.94 3.65
N ASN A 85 5.37 -13.45 3.68
CA ASN A 85 4.36 -13.62 2.64
C ASN A 85 3.66 -12.30 2.35
N ILE A 86 3.72 -11.90 1.09
CA ILE A 86 3.05 -10.73 0.55
C ILE A 86 1.91 -11.20 -0.36
N HIS A 87 0.72 -10.67 -0.11
CA HIS A 87 -0.50 -11.03 -0.82
C HIS A 87 -1.09 -9.80 -1.50
N ILE A 88 -1.34 -9.89 -2.79
CA ILE A 88 -2.09 -8.86 -3.54
C ILE A 88 -3.55 -9.31 -3.61
N LEU A 89 -4.48 -8.49 -3.14
CA LEU A 89 -5.91 -8.71 -3.44
C LEU A 89 -6.19 -8.23 -4.86
N PHE A 90 -6.74 -9.12 -5.68
CA PHE A 90 -6.88 -8.90 -7.11
C PHE A 90 -8.34 -9.10 -7.54
N GLY A 91 -8.97 -8.03 -8.02
CA GLY A 91 -10.36 -8.04 -8.48
C GLY A 91 -10.56 -7.58 -9.92
N ARG A 92 -9.58 -6.91 -10.55
CA ARG A 92 -9.68 -6.37 -11.91
C ARG A 92 -8.30 -6.12 -12.54
N GLU A 93 -8.26 -5.84 -13.84
CA GLU A 93 -7.00 -5.62 -14.59
C GLU A 93 -6.13 -4.50 -14.00
N LYS A 94 -6.73 -3.41 -13.49
CA LYS A 94 -6.03 -2.29 -12.82
C LYS A 94 -5.09 -2.77 -11.70
N ASP A 95 -5.45 -3.84 -10.99
CA ASP A 95 -4.68 -4.33 -9.85
C ASP A 95 -3.33 -4.96 -10.28
N LEU A 96 -3.12 -5.20 -11.59
CA LEU A 96 -1.81 -5.57 -12.13
C LEU A 96 -0.74 -4.54 -11.80
N GLU A 97 -1.10 -3.26 -11.64
CA GLU A 97 -0.16 -2.20 -11.26
C GLU A 97 0.50 -2.46 -9.89
N LEU A 98 -0.24 -3.11 -8.98
CA LEU A 98 0.27 -3.42 -7.64
C LEU A 98 1.42 -4.44 -7.68
N LEU A 99 1.54 -5.23 -8.76
CA LEU A 99 2.62 -6.20 -8.91
C LEU A 99 3.99 -5.55 -8.90
N GLN A 100 4.13 -4.36 -9.47
CA GLN A 100 5.43 -3.68 -9.48
C GLN A 100 5.90 -3.36 -8.07
N ILE A 101 5.01 -2.79 -7.25
CA ILE A 101 5.28 -2.46 -5.85
C ILE A 101 5.53 -3.74 -5.05
N ALA A 102 4.65 -4.73 -5.20
CA ALA A 102 4.71 -5.98 -4.46
C ALA A 102 5.98 -6.78 -4.77
N LYS A 103 6.44 -6.81 -6.02
CA LYS A 103 7.70 -7.47 -6.41
C LYS A 103 8.92 -6.79 -5.80
N ARG A 104 8.95 -5.45 -5.77
CA ARG A 104 10.04 -4.71 -5.12
C ARG A 104 10.07 -4.97 -3.62
N LEU A 105 8.90 -4.97 -2.96
CA LEU A 105 8.80 -5.33 -1.54
C LEU A 105 9.25 -6.78 -1.29
N ALA A 106 8.76 -7.74 -2.08
CA ALA A 106 9.14 -9.14 -1.95
C ALA A 106 10.64 -9.37 -2.13
N ALA A 107 11.27 -8.67 -3.08
CA ALA A 107 12.72 -8.73 -3.27
C ALA A 107 13.48 -8.15 -2.06
N ASN A 108 13.04 -7.01 -1.53
CA ASN A 108 13.70 -6.35 -0.39
C ASN A 108 13.59 -7.15 0.92
N TYR A 109 12.47 -7.83 1.14
CA TYR A 109 12.22 -8.63 2.35
C TYR A 109 12.49 -10.12 2.17
N ASN A 110 12.94 -10.55 0.98
CA ASN A 110 13.07 -11.96 0.60
C ASN A 110 11.77 -12.76 0.87
N SER A 111 10.62 -12.15 0.57
CA SER A 111 9.29 -12.69 0.85
C SER A 111 8.73 -13.47 -0.35
N ARG A 112 7.79 -14.38 -0.07
CA ARG A 112 6.98 -15.02 -1.11
C ARG A 112 5.88 -14.07 -1.56
N LEU A 113 5.68 -13.94 -2.87
CA LEU A 113 4.60 -13.14 -3.46
C LEU A 113 3.48 -14.04 -4.00
N SER A 114 2.24 -13.68 -3.70
CA SER A 114 1.07 -14.34 -4.28
C SER A 114 -0.08 -13.37 -4.54
N ILE A 115 -0.98 -13.77 -5.44
CA ILE A 115 -2.22 -13.08 -5.76
C ILE A 115 -3.38 -13.85 -5.16
N VAL A 116 -4.31 -13.14 -4.52
CA VAL A 116 -5.60 -13.66 -4.08
C VAL A 116 -6.66 -13.18 -5.08
N ASP A 117 -7.17 -14.09 -5.90
CA ASP A 117 -8.19 -13.77 -6.91
C ASP A 117 -9.58 -13.68 -6.28
N LEU A 118 -10.14 -12.47 -6.20
CA LEU A 118 -11.39 -12.21 -5.49
C LEU A 118 -12.64 -12.67 -6.24
N ASN A 119 -12.60 -12.67 -7.57
CA ASN A 119 -13.81 -12.83 -8.39
C ASN A 119 -13.59 -13.62 -9.68
N GLY A 120 -12.46 -14.34 -9.79
CA GLY A 120 -12.12 -15.14 -10.97
C GLY A 120 -11.50 -14.31 -12.10
N SER A 121 -11.15 -13.04 -11.86
CA SER A 121 -10.57 -12.16 -12.88
C SER A 121 -9.24 -12.68 -13.42
N THR A 122 -8.50 -13.48 -12.64
CA THR A 122 -7.24 -14.05 -13.14
C THR A 122 -7.42 -15.07 -14.26
N ASN A 123 -8.66 -15.55 -14.48
CA ASN A 123 -8.97 -16.45 -15.59
C ASN A 123 -9.16 -15.73 -16.93
N GLN A 124 -9.33 -14.40 -16.93
CA GLN A 124 -9.46 -13.63 -18.17
C GLN A 124 -8.16 -13.77 -19.00
N PRO A 125 -8.22 -14.04 -20.33
CA PRO A 125 -7.04 -14.37 -21.12
C PRO A 125 -5.90 -13.36 -21.04
N GLN A 126 -6.22 -12.06 -21.08
CA GLN A 126 -5.25 -10.96 -21.01
C GLN A 126 -4.51 -10.93 -19.66
N ILE A 127 -5.27 -10.99 -18.56
CA ILE A 127 -4.72 -11.02 -17.20
C ILE A 127 -3.90 -12.30 -16.97
N LYS A 128 -4.44 -13.46 -17.36
CA LYS A 128 -3.76 -14.75 -17.23
C LYS A 128 -2.43 -14.77 -17.95
N GLN A 129 -2.35 -14.16 -19.14
CA GLN A 129 -1.11 -14.05 -19.89
C GLN A 129 -0.09 -13.16 -19.18
N SER A 130 -0.51 -12.01 -18.65
CA SER A 130 0.34 -11.10 -17.87
C SER A 130 0.87 -11.78 -16.61
N LEU A 131 0.01 -12.42 -15.81
CA LEU A 131 0.39 -13.08 -14.57
C LEU A 131 1.33 -14.28 -14.77
N LYS A 132 1.18 -15.02 -15.88
CA LYS A 132 2.09 -16.11 -16.22
C LYS A 132 3.54 -15.65 -16.41
N LYS A 133 3.75 -14.45 -16.96
CA LYS A 133 5.10 -13.88 -17.14
C LYS A 133 5.76 -13.58 -15.79
N GLU A 134 4.95 -13.20 -14.81
CA GLU A 134 5.40 -12.78 -13.49
C GLU A 134 5.74 -13.95 -12.55
N LYS A 135 5.38 -15.19 -12.90
CA LYS A 135 5.61 -16.41 -12.08
C LYS A 135 5.04 -16.29 -10.65
N VAL A 136 3.95 -15.56 -10.48
CA VAL A 136 3.31 -15.35 -9.18
C VAL A 136 2.30 -16.47 -8.89
N LYS A 137 2.29 -16.98 -7.66
CA LYS A 137 1.31 -17.99 -7.23
C LYS A 137 -0.07 -17.35 -7.14
N ILE A 138 -1.06 -17.94 -7.80
CA ILE A 138 -2.47 -17.53 -7.67
C ILE A 138 -3.12 -18.41 -6.60
N LEU A 139 -3.76 -17.76 -5.63
CA LEU A 139 -4.50 -18.35 -4.53
C LEU A 139 -5.98 -18.04 -4.73
N THR A 140 -6.82 -19.03 -4.41
CA THR A 140 -8.24 -18.75 -4.16
C THR A 140 -8.38 -18.03 -2.82
N PRO A 141 -9.44 -17.24 -2.60
CA PRO A 141 -9.71 -16.62 -1.30
C PRO A 141 -9.97 -17.70 -0.25
N VAL A 142 -8.93 -18.09 0.48
CA VAL A 142 -9.03 -19.05 1.59
C VAL A 142 -8.08 -18.62 2.69
N ASP A 143 -8.62 -18.52 3.91
CA ASP A 143 -7.98 -18.06 5.14
C ASP A 143 -7.11 -16.81 5.03
N TRP A 144 -7.78 -15.66 5.12
CA TRP A 144 -7.19 -14.32 5.29
C TRP A 144 -6.24 -14.18 6.48
N LYS A 145 -6.20 -15.18 7.36
CA LYS A 145 -5.44 -15.22 8.61
C LYS A 145 -3.95 -15.58 8.46
N GLN A 146 -3.49 -15.96 7.26
CA GLN A 146 -2.10 -16.35 7.03
C GLN A 146 -1.26 -15.28 6.33
N PHE A 147 -1.74 -14.04 6.27
CA PHE A 147 -1.09 -12.96 5.55
C PHE A 147 -0.23 -12.11 6.48
N ASP A 148 1.06 -11.95 6.13
CA ASP A 148 1.96 -11.05 6.85
C ASP A 148 1.82 -9.62 6.33
N LEU A 149 1.72 -9.43 5.01
CA LEU A 149 1.43 -8.13 4.40
C LEU A 149 0.45 -8.28 3.23
N ILE A 150 -0.65 -7.54 3.31
CA ILE A 150 -1.64 -7.44 2.22
C ILE A 150 -1.43 -6.12 1.48
N LEU A 151 -1.42 -6.17 0.15
CA LEU A 151 -1.50 -5.03 -0.74
C LEU A 151 -2.84 -5.06 -1.46
N CYS A 152 -3.58 -3.96 -1.45
CA CYS A 152 -4.79 -3.84 -2.25
C CYS A 152 -5.09 -2.39 -2.66
N ASP A 153 -5.82 -2.25 -3.76
CA ASP A 153 -6.36 -0.96 -4.21
C ASP A 153 -7.42 -0.50 -3.22
N LEU A 154 -7.48 0.81 -2.97
CA LEU A 154 -8.41 1.42 -2.03
C LEU A 154 -9.87 1.07 -2.37
N ASP A 155 -10.21 1.01 -3.66
CA ASP A 155 -11.55 0.68 -4.12
C ASP A 155 -11.92 -0.78 -3.76
N ILE A 156 -10.97 -1.73 -3.83
CA ILE A 156 -11.21 -3.12 -3.41
C ILE A 156 -11.55 -3.14 -1.93
N TRP A 157 -10.71 -2.51 -1.12
CA TRP A 157 -10.95 -2.44 0.32
C TRP A 157 -12.25 -1.70 0.66
N GLU A 158 -12.64 -0.72 -0.15
CA GLU A 158 -13.87 0.02 0.07
C GLU A 158 -15.14 -0.79 -0.25
N ASN A 159 -15.06 -1.74 -1.18
CA ASN A 159 -16.21 -2.51 -1.67
C ASN A 159 -16.30 -3.94 -1.13
N HIS A 160 -15.27 -4.45 -0.46
CA HIS A 160 -15.23 -5.80 0.10
C HIS A 160 -15.17 -5.76 1.63
N SER A 161 -16.34 -5.78 2.28
CA SER A 161 -16.46 -5.71 3.73
C SER A 161 -15.87 -6.92 4.45
N GLU A 162 -15.74 -8.05 3.78
CA GLU A 162 -15.08 -9.24 4.30
C GLU A 162 -13.59 -9.04 4.61
N PHE A 163 -12.93 -8.07 3.98
CA PHE A 163 -11.55 -7.68 4.31
C PHE A 163 -11.46 -6.58 5.36
N ARG A 164 -12.60 -5.99 5.74
CA ARG A 164 -12.71 -5.00 6.82
C ARG A 164 -12.96 -5.71 8.15
N VAL A 165 -12.07 -6.64 8.48
CA VAL A 165 -12.05 -7.31 9.78
C VAL A 165 -11.62 -6.32 10.87
N ASP A 166 -12.17 -6.48 12.08
CA ASP A 166 -11.87 -5.64 13.24
C ASP A 166 -10.38 -5.65 13.60
N GLU A 167 -9.65 -6.71 13.21
CA GLU A 167 -8.21 -6.87 13.42
C GLU A 167 -7.52 -7.51 12.21
N LEU A 168 -6.34 -6.98 11.86
CA LEU A 168 -5.39 -7.72 11.03
C LEU A 168 -4.94 -8.99 11.77
N PRO A 169 -4.54 -10.05 11.03
CA PRO A 169 -3.89 -11.20 11.65
C PRO A 169 -2.74 -10.76 12.54
N GLN A 170 -2.49 -11.47 13.64
CA GLN A 170 -1.33 -11.19 14.49
C GLN A 170 -0.05 -11.25 13.65
N GLY A 171 0.78 -10.21 13.71
CA GLY A 171 1.98 -10.11 12.85
C GLY A 171 1.73 -9.45 11.49
N GLY A 172 0.46 -9.18 11.15
CA GLY A 172 0.02 -8.73 9.85
C GLY A 172 0.05 -7.21 9.64
N GLY A 173 0.14 -6.80 8.39
CA GLY A 173 0.01 -5.42 7.92
C GLY A 173 -0.83 -5.30 6.66
N LEU A 174 -1.28 -4.08 6.39
CA LEU A 174 -2.05 -3.72 5.20
C LEU A 174 -1.47 -2.46 4.55
N LEU A 175 -1.16 -2.55 3.26
CA LEU A 175 -0.80 -1.42 2.43
C LEU A 175 -1.94 -1.13 1.45
N LEU A 176 -2.74 -0.12 1.78
CA LEU A 176 -3.78 0.40 0.89
C LEU A 176 -3.14 1.33 -0.14
N ILE A 177 -3.52 1.16 -1.40
CA ILE A 177 -2.99 1.93 -2.50
C ILE A 177 -4.13 2.63 -3.24
N ARG A 178 -4.03 3.94 -3.42
CA ARG A 178 -4.89 4.71 -4.32
C ARG A 178 -4.06 5.15 -5.53
N SER A 179 -4.39 4.63 -6.72
CA SER A 179 -3.85 5.13 -7.99
C SER A 179 -4.72 6.27 -8.54
N THR A 180 -4.12 7.41 -8.91
CA THR A 180 -4.80 8.51 -9.61
C THR A 180 -4.63 8.45 -11.13
N ASP A 181 -3.45 8.07 -11.64
CA ASP A 181 -3.13 7.99 -13.08
C ASP A 181 -2.29 6.74 -13.45
N GLY A 182 -2.46 5.68 -12.68
CA GLY A 182 -1.65 4.46 -12.78
C GLY A 182 -0.25 4.60 -12.15
N PHE A 183 0.36 3.48 -11.77
CA PHE A 183 1.77 3.45 -11.34
C PHE A 183 2.70 3.36 -12.56
N ILE A 184 2.87 4.45 -13.31
CA ILE A 184 4.00 4.54 -14.25
C ILE A 184 5.22 5.03 -13.46
N ILE A 185 5.89 4.07 -12.81
CA ILE A 185 7.29 4.24 -12.43
C ILE A 185 8.06 3.57 -13.56
N GLU A 186 8.52 4.37 -14.53
CA GLU A 186 9.49 3.89 -15.52
C GLU A 186 10.67 3.23 -14.79
N ALA A 187 11.03 2.04 -15.26
CA ALA A 187 12.13 1.23 -14.74
C ALA A 187 13.49 1.82 -15.12
#